data_AF-A0A151NAP2-F1
#
_entry.id   AF-A0A151NAP2-F1
#
_cell.length_a   1.000
_cell.length_b   1.000
_cell.length_c   1.000
_cell.angle_alpha   90.00
_cell.angle_beta   90.00
_cell.angle_gamma   90.00
#
_symmetry.space_group_name_H-M   'P 1'
#
loop_
_entity.id
_entity.type
_entity.pdbx_description
1 polymer ?
#
loop_
_entity_poly.entity_id
_entity_poly.type
_entity_poly.pdbx_seq_one_letter_code
_entity_poly.pdbx_strand_id
1 'polypeptide(L)'
;MGQDAVSGAGGWSAPPGKDWAFLTSDIFAGMKIDPNTLVKKLDLDSRSVVSTKTDVEEKTLLSKKEKMKLRKERWLQKIASVKLAKQKQKAEAKRKATPVVGDMQPLMEALPELSELTKGRKQPKAHTKAKAEPTNFSQMKPVQKHRLLEEEMARFHEVITNPLYKANPLLAISEHLSKRMKQEEESPL
;
A
#
# COMPACT_ATOMS: atom_id res chain seq x y z
N MET A 1 60.52 -32.71 13.16
CA MET A 1 60.49 -31.24 13.37
C MET A 1 59.11 -30.74 12.98
N GLY A 2 58.41 -30.07 13.92
CA GLY A 2 57.20 -29.23 13.71
C GLY A 2 55.93 -29.95 13.27
N GLN A 3 54.96 -30.30 14.12
CA GLN A 3 53.96 -29.45 14.82
C GLN A 3 52.89 -28.80 13.93
N ASP A 4 51.65 -29.06 14.31
CA ASP A 4 50.35 -28.68 13.76
C ASP A 4 50.05 -27.18 13.74
N ALA A 5 49.11 -26.75 12.87
CA ALA A 5 48.19 -25.67 13.17
C ALA A 5 46.93 -25.69 12.26
N VAL A 6 45.80 -26.07 12.87
CA VAL A 6 44.44 -25.72 12.43
C VAL A 6 44.10 -24.34 13.03
N SER A 7 43.60 -23.42 12.21
CA SER A 7 43.05 -22.12 12.62
C SER A 7 41.85 -21.80 11.72
N GLY A 8 40.67 -21.38 12.16
CA GLY A 8 40.15 -21.14 13.50
C GLY A 8 38.64 -20.90 13.37
N ALA A 9 37.86 -21.47 14.29
CA ALA A 9 36.46 -21.11 14.49
C ALA A 9 36.40 -20.06 15.61
N GLY A 10 35.93 -18.86 15.27
CA GLY A 10 35.70 -17.77 16.23
C GLY A 10 34.52 -18.09 17.14
N GLY A 11 34.79 -18.82 18.22
CA GLY A 11 33.90 -18.94 19.37
C GLY A 11 34.12 -17.77 20.31
N TRP A 12 33.02 -17.11 20.69
CA TRP A 12 33.05 -16.07 21.71
C TRP A 12 33.50 -16.70 23.04
N SER A 13 34.68 -16.33 23.51
CA SER A 13 35.22 -16.78 24.79
C SER A 13 34.62 -15.92 25.90
N ALA A 14 33.82 -16.54 26.77
CA ALA A 14 33.41 -15.96 28.04
C ALA A 14 34.53 -16.21 29.07
N PRO A 15 34.91 -15.24 29.92
CA PRO A 15 35.97 -15.41 30.89
C PRO A 15 35.59 -16.45 31.96
N PRO A 16 36.50 -17.38 32.32
CA PRO A 16 36.27 -18.36 33.36
C PRO A 16 36.49 -17.71 34.73
N GLY A 17 35.58 -17.95 35.68
CA GLY A 17 35.78 -17.59 37.09
C GLY A 17 34.75 -16.64 37.70
N LYS A 18 33.45 -16.88 37.46
CA LYS A 18 32.42 -16.47 38.43
C LYS A 18 31.60 -17.69 38.80
N ASP A 19 31.86 -18.17 40.00
CA ASP A 19 31.24 -19.36 40.58
C ASP A 19 29.75 -19.08 40.81
N TRP A 20 28.90 -19.77 40.06
CA TRP A 20 27.44 -19.78 40.27
C TRP A 20 27.03 -20.51 41.56
N ALA A 21 28.00 -20.98 42.35
CA ALA A 21 27.80 -21.62 43.65
C ALA A 21 27.14 -20.68 44.70
N PHE A 22 27.14 -19.37 44.48
CA PHE A 22 26.42 -18.41 45.33
C PHE A 22 24.89 -18.44 45.14
N LEU A 23 24.36 -19.08 44.09
CA LEU A 23 22.92 -19.05 43.78
C LEU A 23 22.17 -20.33 44.18
N THR A 24 22.86 -21.33 44.73
CA THR A 24 22.27 -22.65 45.02
C THR A 24 21.81 -22.86 46.46
N SER A 25 21.99 -21.87 47.34
CA SER A 25 21.57 -21.99 48.74
C SER A 25 20.62 -20.86 49.11
N ASP A 26 19.34 -21.17 48.97
CA ASP A 26 18.21 -20.67 49.77
C ASP A 26 18.17 -19.16 50.10
N ILE A 27 18.48 -18.33 49.09
CA ILE A 27 18.47 -16.86 49.18
C ILE A 27 17.12 -16.31 49.68
N PHE A 28 16.04 -17.08 49.49
CA PHE A 28 14.67 -16.67 49.82
C PHE A 28 14.03 -17.46 50.97
N ALA A 29 14.72 -18.41 51.62
CA ALA A 29 14.13 -19.26 52.67
C ALA A 29 13.57 -18.48 53.88
N GLY A 30 14.11 -17.29 54.16
CA GLY A 30 13.63 -16.42 55.23
C GLY A 30 12.56 -15.41 54.81
N MET A 31 12.19 -15.34 53.53
CA MET A 31 11.38 -14.24 53.02
C MET A 31 9.88 -14.51 53.23
N LYS A 32 9.32 -13.93 54.28
CA LYS A 32 7.88 -13.95 54.57
C LYS A 32 7.17 -12.92 53.69
N ILE A 33 6.67 -13.35 52.54
CA ILE A 33 5.85 -12.51 51.66
C ILE A 33 4.38 -12.72 52.04
N ASP A 34 3.75 -11.67 52.56
CA ASP A 34 2.33 -11.69 52.88
C ASP A 34 1.50 -11.63 51.57
N PRO A 35 0.60 -12.59 51.31
CA PRO A 35 -0.19 -12.64 50.06
C PRO A 35 -1.00 -11.36 49.80
N ASN A 36 -1.38 -10.62 50.85
CA ASN A 36 -2.13 -9.36 50.70
C ASN A 36 -1.28 -8.24 50.08
N THR A 37 0.05 -8.29 50.24
CA THR A 37 0.98 -7.29 49.68
C THR A 37 1.28 -7.51 48.20
N LEU A 38 0.99 -8.71 47.67
CA LEU A 38 1.19 -9.04 46.26
C LEU A 38 0.11 -8.41 45.36
N VAL A 39 -1.02 -8.00 45.96
CA VAL A 39 -2.09 -7.27 45.26
C VAL A 39 -1.70 -5.80 45.15
N LYS A 40 -0.68 -5.52 44.35
CA LYS A 40 -0.37 -4.15 43.94
C LYS A 40 -1.45 -3.70 42.96
N LYS A 41 -2.48 -3.05 43.48
CA LYS A 41 -3.45 -2.29 42.68
C LYS A 41 -2.64 -1.20 41.98
N LEU A 42 -2.28 -1.45 40.72
CA LEU A 42 -1.59 -0.48 39.89
C LEU A 42 -2.59 0.65 39.65
N ASP A 43 -2.41 1.78 40.35
CA ASP A 43 -3.22 2.96 40.10
C ASP A 43 -2.91 3.44 38.68
N LEU A 44 -3.92 3.43 37.82
CA LEU A 44 -3.75 3.63 36.37
C LEU A 44 -3.36 5.08 36.03
N ASP A 45 -3.34 5.99 37.00
CA ASP A 45 -3.37 7.42 36.73
C ASP A 45 -2.02 8.15 36.86
N SER A 46 -0.88 7.46 36.81
CA SER A 46 0.42 8.15 37.00
C SER A 46 1.59 7.70 36.12
N ARG A 47 1.43 6.76 35.19
CA ARG A 47 2.51 6.38 34.27
C ARG A 47 2.02 6.14 32.83
N SER A 48 2.26 7.15 32.00
CA SER A 48 2.34 7.14 30.53
C SER A 48 1.10 6.66 29.76
N VAL A 49 0.26 7.61 29.37
CA VAL A 49 -0.91 7.46 28.47
C VAL A 49 -0.53 7.25 26.99
N VAL A 50 0.75 7.04 26.68
CA VAL A 50 1.23 7.04 25.28
C VAL A 50 1.12 5.66 24.59
N SER A 51 0.88 4.57 25.33
CA SER A 51 0.87 3.21 24.74
C SER A 51 -0.51 2.51 24.72
N THR A 52 -1.60 3.13 25.16
CA THR A 52 -2.89 2.42 25.34
C THR A 52 -3.86 2.51 24.15
N LYS A 53 -3.51 3.18 23.04
CA LYS A 53 -4.46 3.39 21.93
C LYS A 53 -4.74 2.15 21.06
N THR A 54 -4.17 0.98 21.36
CA THR A 54 -4.47 -0.27 20.63
C THR A 54 -4.60 -1.51 21.53
N ASP A 55 -5.11 -1.36 22.76
CA ASP A 55 -5.49 -2.53 23.58
C ASP A 55 -6.64 -2.20 24.54
N VAL A 56 -7.61 -1.40 24.07
CA VAL A 56 -8.97 -1.32 24.66
C VAL A 56 -9.84 -2.41 24.01
N GLU A 57 -9.29 -3.60 23.85
CA GLU A 57 -10.11 -4.80 23.89
C GLU A 57 -10.05 -5.17 25.37
N GLU A 58 -11.12 -4.88 26.10
CA GLU A 58 -11.35 -5.42 27.43
C GLU A 58 -10.86 -6.88 27.46
N LYS A 59 -10.37 -7.37 28.60
CA LYS A 59 -10.01 -8.78 28.80
C LYS A 59 -11.23 -9.70 28.72
N THR A 60 -12.05 -9.55 27.68
CA THR A 60 -12.96 -10.52 27.14
C THR A 60 -12.15 -11.81 27.01
N LEU A 61 -12.61 -12.84 27.69
CA LEU A 61 -12.06 -14.17 27.58
C LEU A 61 -12.40 -14.68 26.17
N LEU A 62 -11.66 -14.18 25.18
CA LEU A 62 -11.87 -14.50 23.77
C LEU A 62 -11.85 -16.02 23.61
N SER A 63 -12.82 -16.53 22.88
CA SER A 63 -12.92 -17.94 22.57
C SER A 63 -11.65 -18.39 21.83
N LYS A 64 -11.25 -19.65 22.00
CA LYS A 64 -10.11 -20.25 21.26
C LYS A 64 -10.22 -19.99 19.75
N LYS A 65 -11.44 -20.00 19.21
CA LYS A 65 -11.75 -19.71 17.80
C LYS A 65 -11.39 -18.28 17.41
N GLU A 66 -11.71 -17.30 18.26
CA GLU A 66 -11.43 -15.88 18.03
C GLU A 66 -9.94 -15.60 18.15
N LYS A 67 -9.26 -16.18 19.15
CA LYS A 67 -7.81 -16.09 19.31
C LYS A 67 -7.07 -16.66 18.10
N MET A 68 -7.54 -17.79 17.55
CA MET A 68 -6.98 -18.37 16.34
C MET A 68 -7.19 -17.48 15.12
N LYS A 69 -8.39 -16.90 14.97
CA LYS A 69 -8.70 -15.96 13.88
C LYS A 69 -7.82 -14.72 13.96
N LEU A 70 -7.67 -14.13 15.15
CA LEU A 70 -6.82 -12.98 15.39
C LEU A 70 -5.35 -13.28 15.08
N ARG A 71 -4.85 -14.47 15.46
CA ARG A 71 -3.49 -14.89 15.10
C ARG A 71 -3.30 -14.99 13.59
N LYS A 72 -4.26 -15.57 12.87
CA LYS A 72 -4.23 -15.65 11.41
C LYS A 72 -4.25 -14.26 10.76
N GLU A 73 -5.11 -13.37 11.25
CA GLU A 73 -5.23 -12.01 10.73
C GLU A 73 -3.93 -11.22 10.95
N ARG A 74 -3.39 -11.22 12.17
CA ARG A 74 -2.11 -10.59 12.49
C ARG A 74 -0.98 -11.16 11.63
N TRP A 75 -0.97 -12.46 11.37
CA TRP A 75 0.01 -13.09 10.49
C TRP A 75 -0.15 -12.60 9.03
N LEU A 76 -1.36 -12.59 8.49
CA LEU A 76 -1.63 -12.12 7.13
C LEU A 76 -1.26 -10.65 6.96
N GLN A 77 -1.60 -9.81 7.94
CA GLN A 77 -1.21 -8.42 8.00
C GLN A 77 0.32 -8.27 7.96
N LYS A 78 1.05 -9.04 8.77
CA LYS A 78 2.53 -9.04 8.76
C LYS A 78 3.09 -9.43 7.39
N ILE A 79 2.55 -10.46 6.75
CA ILE A 79 2.96 -10.86 5.38
C ILE A 79 2.70 -9.72 4.39
N ALA A 80 1.51 -9.12 4.44
CA ALA A 80 1.13 -8.04 3.54
C ALA A 80 2.06 -6.83 3.70
N SER A 81 2.34 -6.42 4.93
CA SER A 81 3.29 -5.33 5.22
C SER A 81 4.69 -5.61 4.67
N VAL A 82 5.21 -6.83 4.82
CA VAL A 82 6.53 -7.22 4.28
C VAL A 82 6.53 -7.20 2.75
N LYS A 83 5.46 -7.69 2.10
CA LYS A 83 5.34 -7.67 0.63
C LYS A 83 5.30 -6.23 0.11
N LEU A 84 4.51 -5.37 0.74
CA LEU A 84 4.40 -3.95 0.39
C LEU A 84 5.74 -3.25 0.53
N ALA A 85 6.46 -3.46 1.65
CA ALA A 85 7.79 -2.89 1.86
C ALA A 85 8.80 -3.33 0.79
N LYS A 86 8.84 -4.63 0.45
CA LYS A 86 9.70 -5.15 -0.63
C LYS A 86 9.34 -4.57 -2.00
N GLN A 87 8.05 -4.41 -2.29
CA GLN A 87 7.60 -3.79 -3.54
C GLN A 87 8.02 -2.32 -3.62
N LYS A 88 7.84 -1.56 -2.53
CA LYS A 88 8.33 -0.17 -2.42
C LYS A 88 9.83 -0.08 -2.67
N GLN A 89 10.63 -0.92 -2.00
CA GLN A 89 12.09 -0.96 -2.18
C GLN A 89 12.49 -1.27 -3.62
N LYS A 90 11.85 -2.25 -4.27
CA LYS A 90 12.12 -2.59 -5.68
C LYS A 90 11.75 -1.45 -6.62
N ALA A 91 10.63 -0.77 -6.37
CA ALA A 91 10.20 0.38 -7.16
C ALA A 91 11.18 1.56 -6.99
N GLU A 92 11.61 1.84 -5.76
CA GLU A 92 12.59 2.89 -5.45
C GLU A 92 13.95 2.60 -6.12
N ALA A 93 14.45 1.36 -6.05
CA ALA A 93 15.70 0.97 -6.71
C ALA A 93 15.63 1.17 -8.24
N LYS A 94 14.48 0.84 -8.87
CA LYS A 94 14.26 1.10 -10.30
C LYS A 94 14.24 2.60 -10.61
N ARG A 95 13.60 3.42 -9.78
CA ARG A 95 13.54 4.88 -9.95
C ARG A 95 14.91 5.52 -9.80
N LYS A 96 15.69 5.10 -8.80
CA LYS A 96 17.09 5.55 -8.60
C LYS A 96 18.00 5.15 -9.75
N ALA A 97 17.75 4.01 -10.38
CA ALA A 97 18.54 3.53 -11.51
C ALA A 97 18.20 4.23 -12.84
N THR A 98 16.99 4.76 -12.99
CA THR A 98 16.63 5.58 -14.15
C THR A 98 17.24 6.98 -13.99
N PRO A 99 18.16 7.43 -14.88
CA PRO A 99 18.81 8.74 -14.82
C PRO A 99 17.88 9.87 -15.29
N VAL A 100 16.58 9.73 -15.03
CA VAL A 100 15.57 10.74 -15.36
C VAL A 100 15.57 11.76 -14.24
N VAL A 101 15.94 12.99 -14.58
CA VAL A 101 15.95 14.15 -13.69
C VAL A 101 14.55 14.29 -13.06
N GLY A 102 14.46 13.99 -11.77
CA GLY A 102 13.26 14.24 -10.95
C GLY A 102 12.36 13.02 -10.80
N ASP A 103 12.69 12.12 -9.87
CA ASP A 103 11.69 11.21 -9.31
C ASP A 103 10.60 12.06 -8.62
N MET A 104 9.37 12.03 -9.12
CA MET A 104 8.23 12.79 -8.59
C MET A 104 7.56 12.08 -7.39
N GLN A 105 7.98 10.86 -7.07
CA GLN A 105 7.39 10.05 -6.02
C GLN A 105 7.61 10.58 -4.59
N PRO A 106 8.78 11.15 -4.25
CA PRO A 106 8.98 11.81 -2.95
C PRO A 106 7.95 12.91 -2.68
N LEU A 107 7.53 13.65 -3.72
CA LEU A 107 6.50 14.69 -3.57
C LEU A 107 5.12 14.10 -3.27
N MET A 108 4.79 12.95 -3.85
CA MET A 108 3.53 12.26 -3.59
C MET A 108 3.49 11.60 -2.21
N GLU A 109 4.62 11.03 -1.76
CA GLU A 109 4.72 10.36 -0.45
C GLU A 109 4.78 11.36 0.71
N ALA A 110 5.26 12.58 0.48
CA ALA A 110 5.24 13.65 1.47
C ALA A 110 3.83 14.22 1.75
N LEU A 111 2.81 13.82 0.97
CA LEU A 111 1.43 14.24 1.21
C LEU A 111 0.74 13.30 2.22
N PRO A 112 -0.03 13.82 3.17
CA PRO A 112 -0.78 12.98 4.10
C PRO A 112 -1.78 12.07 3.37
N GLU A 113 -1.88 10.82 3.83
CA GLU A 113 -2.82 9.86 3.25
C GLU A 113 -4.27 10.33 3.53
N LEU A 114 -5.19 10.13 2.57
CA LEU A 114 -6.59 10.57 2.72
C LEU A 114 -7.29 9.98 3.97
N SER A 115 -6.81 8.84 4.48
CA SER A 115 -7.24 8.23 5.74
C SER A 115 -6.92 9.11 6.97
N GLU A 116 -5.85 9.91 6.91
CA GLU A 116 -5.44 10.84 7.96
C GLU A 116 -6.24 12.14 7.89
N LEU A 117 -6.53 12.63 6.68
CA LEU A 117 -7.40 13.80 6.47
C LEU A 117 -8.87 13.55 6.81
N THR A 118 -9.32 12.30 6.78
CA THR A 118 -10.72 11.95 7.07
C THR A 118 -11.00 11.69 8.55
N LYS A 119 -9.96 11.61 9.40
CA LYS A 119 -10.07 11.58 10.87
C LYS A 119 -10.48 12.95 11.42
N GLY A 120 -11.71 13.38 11.14
CA GLY A 120 -12.28 14.59 11.72
C GLY A 120 -13.28 15.34 10.84
N ARG A 121 -13.40 15.01 9.55
CA ARG A 121 -14.33 15.69 8.63
C ARG A 121 -15.51 14.80 8.29
N LYS A 122 -16.71 15.17 8.74
CA LYS A 122 -17.97 14.63 8.20
C LYS A 122 -18.01 15.00 6.71
N GLN A 123 -17.86 14.01 5.84
CA GLN A 123 -17.98 14.22 4.40
C GLN A 123 -19.44 14.57 4.08
N PRO A 124 -19.74 15.72 3.43
CA PRO A 124 -21.03 15.90 2.81
C PRO A 124 -21.16 14.86 1.69
N LYS A 125 -22.33 14.20 1.60
CA LYS A 125 -22.63 13.21 0.56
C LYS A 125 -22.35 13.83 -0.81
N ALA A 126 -21.31 13.35 -1.47
CA ALA A 126 -21.08 13.66 -2.87
C ALA A 126 -22.28 13.15 -3.67
N HIS A 127 -23.04 14.07 -4.25
CA HIS A 127 -24.07 13.76 -5.23
C HIS A 127 -23.39 13.07 -6.41
N THR A 128 -23.60 11.76 -6.51
CA THR A 128 -23.18 10.96 -7.66
C THR A 128 -23.92 11.48 -8.87
N LYS A 129 -23.27 12.32 -9.67
CA LYS A 129 -23.70 12.55 -11.05
C LYS A 129 -23.63 11.20 -11.76
N ALA A 130 -24.69 10.87 -12.50
CA ALA A 130 -24.74 9.69 -13.34
C ALA A 130 -23.45 9.63 -14.17
N LYS A 131 -22.81 8.46 -14.19
CA LYS A 131 -21.57 8.23 -14.95
C LYS A 131 -21.87 8.59 -16.41
N ALA A 132 -21.34 9.72 -16.88
CA ALA A 132 -21.18 9.94 -18.31
C ALA A 132 -20.44 8.73 -18.89
N GLU A 133 -20.78 8.38 -20.13
CA GLU A 133 -20.13 7.28 -20.83
C GLU A 133 -18.61 7.42 -20.71
N PRO A 134 -17.84 6.38 -20.34
CA PRO A 134 -16.41 6.50 -20.15
C PRO A 134 -15.73 6.94 -21.45
N THR A 135 -15.47 8.24 -21.60
CA THR A 135 -14.87 8.84 -22.80
C THR A 135 -13.45 8.33 -23.04
N ASN A 136 -12.79 7.80 -21.99
CA ASN A 136 -11.44 7.28 -22.07
C ASN A 136 -11.41 5.79 -22.42
N PHE A 137 -10.83 5.45 -23.58
CA PHE A 137 -10.68 4.08 -24.07
C PHE A 137 -10.13 3.11 -23.01
N SER A 138 -9.11 3.51 -22.23
CA SER A 138 -8.50 2.65 -21.21
C SER A 138 -9.47 2.23 -20.09
N GLN A 139 -10.52 3.01 -19.82
CA GLN A 139 -11.49 2.77 -18.75
C GLN A 139 -12.71 1.96 -19.21
N MET A 140 -12.87 1.75 -20.52
CA MET A 140 -14.00 1.01 -21.09
C MET A 140 -13.88 -0.50 -20.85
N LYS A 141 -15.03 -1.17 -20.70
CA LYS A 141 -15.11 -2.64 -20.65
C LYS A 141 -14.69 -3.23 -22.01
N PRO A 142 -14.14 -4.46 -22.07
CA PRO A 142 -13.71 -5.09 -23.33
C PRO A 142 -14.78 -5.12 -24.43
N VAL A 143 -16.04 -5.41 -24.07
CA VAL A 143 -17.17 -5.42 -25.00
C VAL A 143 -17.44 -4.03 -25.58
N GLN A 144 -17.31 -2.99 -24.76
CA GLN A 144 -17.50 -1.60 -25.21
C GLN A 144 -16.37 -1.17 -26.15
N LYS A 145 -15.12 -1.60 -25.87
CA LYS A 145 -13.98 -1.37 -26.76
C LYS A 145 -14.18 -2.02 -28.12
N HIS A 146 -14.64 -3.27 -28.14
CA HIS A 146 -14.90 -3.99 -29.38
C HIS A 146 -15.95 -3.26 -30.23
N ARG A 147 -17.06 -2.86 -29.61
CA ARG A 147 -18.11 -2.10 -30.28
C ARG A 147 -17.61 -0.77 -30.86
N LEU A 148 -16.84 0.00 -30.08
CA LEU A 148 -16.26 1.26 -30.56
C LEU A 148 -15.36 1.02 -31.78
N LEU A 149 -14.54 -0.03 -31.76
CA LEU A 149 -13.69 -0.40 -32.89
C LEU A 149 -14.51 -0.81 -34.12
N GLU A 150 -15.59 -1.57 -33.96
CA GLU A 150 -16.49 -1.93 -35.06
C GLU A 150 -17.13 -0.69 -35.69
N GLU A 151 -17.57 0.27 -34.87
CA GLU A 151 -18.14 1.54 -35.34
C GLU A 151 -17.10 2.39 -36.09
N GLU A 152 -15.86 2.47 -35.58
CA GLU A 152 -14.76 3.15 -36.28
C GLU A 152 -14.38 2.44 -37.59
N MET A 153 -14.34 1.11 -37.59
CA MET A 153 -14.08 0.33 -38.79
C MET A 153 -15.18 0.59 -39.84
N ALA A 154 -16.44 0.62 -39.45
CA ALA A 154 -17.55 0.93 -40.36
C ALA A 154 -17.41 2.33 -40.97
N ARG A 155 -17.14 3.35 -40.14
CA ARG A 155 -16.86 4.73 -40.60
C ARG A 155 -15.71 4.77 -41.60
N PHE A 156 -14.61 4.08 -41.32
CA PHE A 156 -13.45 4.07 -42.18
C PHE A 156 -13.72 3.37 -43.53
N HIS A 157 -14.45 2.26 -43.51
CA HIS A 157 -14.86 1.57 -44.73
C HIS A 157 -15.72 2.46 -45.62
N GLU A 158 -16.62 3.25 -45.05
CA GLU A 158 -17.43 4.22 -45.79
C GLU A 158 -16.54 5.26 -46.51
N VAL A 159 -15.55 5.81 -45.81
CA VAL A 159 -14.59 6.77 -46.39
C VAL A 159 -13.78 6.14 -47.53
N ILE A 160 -13.24 4.94 -47.33
CA ILE A 160 -12.46 4.25 -48.38
C ILE A 160 -13.35 3.91 -49.58
N THR A 161 -14.61 3.56 -49.35
CA THR A 161 -15.54 3.18 -50.43
C THR A 161 -15.97 4.39 -51.25
N ASN A 162 -15.96 5.60 -50.66
CA ASN A 162 -16.36 6.83 -51.32
C ASN A 162 -15.49 7.11 -52.56
N PRO A 163 -16.11 7.23 -53.77
CA PRO A 163 -15.37 7.45 -55.01
C PRO A 163 -14.60 8.78 -55.03
N LEU A 164 -15.10 9.82 -54.35
CA LEU A 164 -14.41 11.12 -54.26
C LEU A 164 -13.10 11.00 -53.48
N TYR A 165 -13.12 10.24 -52.39
CA TYR A 165 -11.93 9.97 -51.59
C TYR A 165 -10.91 9.11 -52.35
N LYS A 166 -11.38 8.12 -53.12
CA LYS A 166 -10.52 7.31 -54.00
C LYS A 166 -9.86 8.12 -55.11
N ALA A 167 -10.57 9.08 -55.69
CA ALA A 167 -10.06 9.93 -56.76
C ALA A 167 -9.02 10.95 -56.26
N ASN A 168 -9.31 11.63 -55.15
CA ASN A 168 -8.37 12.57 -54.54
C ASN A 168 -8.56 12.66 -53.00
N PRO A 169 -7.77 11.91 -52.21
CA PRO A 169 -7.97 11.85 -50.76
C PRO A 169 -7.61 13.17 -50.07
N LEU A 170 -6.57 13.88 -50.54
CA LEU A 170 -6.12 15.12 -49.90
C LEU A 170 -7.18 16.24 -50.02
N LEU A 171 -7.81 16.37 -51.20
CA LEU A 171 -8.88 17.33 -51.39
C LEU A 171 -10.10 17.00 -50.54
N ALA A 172 -10.53 15.73 -50.53
CA ALA A 172 -11.67 15.29 -49.72
C ALA A 172 -11.47 15.57 -48.21
N ILE A 173 -10.25 15.34 -47.70
CA ILE A 173 -9.89 15.67 -46.31
C ILE A 173 -9.93 17.19 -46.09
N SER A 174 -9.34 17.98 -46.98
CA SER A 174 -9.31 19.45 -46.85
C SER A 174 -10.72 20.07 -46.85
N GLU A 175 -11.62 19.56 -47.69
CA GLU A 175 -13.00 20.02 -47.78
C GLU A 175 -13.76 19.68 -46.48
N HIS A 176 -13.61 18.45 -45.99
CA HIS A 176 -14.22 18.02 -44.73
C HIS A 176 -13.79 18.91 -43.55
N LEU A 177 -12.49 19.18 -43.43
CA LEU A 177 -11.95 20.08 -42.40
C LEU A 177 -12.53 21.49 -42.54
N SER A 178 -12.61 22.03 -43.76
CA SER A 178 -13.19 23.36 -43.98
C SER A 178 -14.65 23.45 -43.56
N LYS A 179 -15.45 22.39 -43.80
CA LYS A 179 -16.85 22.28 -43.38
C LYS A 179 -16.99 22.22 -41.86
N ARG A 180 -16.15 21.41 -41.22
CA ARG A 180 -16.06 21.29 -39.75
C ARG A 180 -15.78 22.62 -39.08
N MET A 181 -14.78 23.37 -39.56
CA MET A 181 -14.41 24.67 -39.00
C MET A 181 -15.57 25.67 -39.09
N LYS A 182 -16.27 25.73 -40.23
CA LYS A 182 -17.45 26.59 -40.38
C LYS A 182 -18.60 26.21 -39.45
N GLN A 183 -18.84 24.91 -39.28
CA GLN A 183 -19.89 24.43 -38.39
C GLN A 183 -19.61 24.74 -36.91
N GLU A 184 -18.35 24.70 -36.50
CA GLU A 184 -17.90 25.12 -35.16
C GLU A 184 -18.03 26.64 -34.97
N GLU A 185 -17.80 27.45 -36.01
CA GLU A 185 -18.04 28.90 -35.97
C GLU A 185 -19.54 29.27 -35.95
N GLU A 186 -20.39 28.51 -36.66
CA GLU A 186 -21.83 28.76 -36.76
C GLU A 186 -22.66 28.18 -35.60
N SER A 187 -22.05 27.38 -34.72
CA SER A 187 -22.72 26.83 -33.52
C SER A 187 -22.36 27.68 -32.29
N PRO A 188 -23.11 28.75 -31.96
CA PRO A 188 -22.92 29.44 -30.70
C PRO A 188 -23.45 28.53 -29.56
N LEU A 189 -22.70 28.53 -28.46
CA LEU A 189 -23.00 27.85 -27.19
C LEU A 189 -24.44 28.05 -26.70
#